data_AF-A0A170YWZ7-F1
#
_entry.id   AF-A0A170YWZ7-F1
#
_cell.length_a   1.000
_cell.length_b   1.000
_cell.length_c   1.000
_cell.angle_alpha   90.00
_cell.angle_beta   90.00
_cell.angle_gamma   90.00
#
_symmetry.space_group_name_H-M   'P 1'
#
loop_
_entity.id
_entity.type
_entity.pdbx_description
1 polymer ?
#
loop_
_entity_poly.entity_id
_entity_poly.type
_entity_poly.pdbx_seq_one_letter_code
_entity_poly.pdbx_strand_id
1 'polypeptide(L)'
;GINGHQNGCELNGTVGKGSWTIGLINVQFRYLTAETFGFKINANGSSLKKKQMWTLEPVPSEVNTVYLKSHLDKYLAVDTFGNVTCESDEKEPGSKFQIVVNEDASGRWALKNTARGYFLGASADKLTCTAKVPSNPEYWLVHLAARPQVNLRSVGRKRFAHLSENLDEIHFDANIPWGEDTLFTLEFRAEEGGRYAIHTCNNKYLSREGKLVPQVTPNCLFSAEYHTGQLALRDSAGNYLSPIGSKAVLKTRSQVVTKDELFTLEDSLPQASFIAALNSRYVSVKQGVDVTANQDEISDHETFQLEFDASTKRWYLRTMQDKYWTLETGGGIQASGDKRSSNALFDLVWQGDGSVCFRANNGKFLATKRSGHLYANSDSVDDTCKYYFYLINRPILVLKCEQGFVGYKAGSNVRLECNRATYETIQVERGDKGVVYFKGTQTGKYWHVDGEGGINVESDTPEGFFIELREPTRICLKVAAPGGGYLSAGKNGAFRLGDHDYANATKWEY
;
A
#
# COMPACT_ATOMS: atom_id res chain seq x y z
N GLY A 1 22.07 19.27 -10.98
CA GLY A 1 21.17 20.38 -10.62
C GLY A 1 20.21 19.88 -9.57
N ILE A 2 20.11 20.58 -8.44
CA ILE A 2 19.35 20.21 -7.26
C ILE A 2 17.88 20.52 -7.53
N ASN A 3 17.07 19.50 -7.81
CA ASN A 3 15.60 19.62 -7.77
C ASN A 3 15.11 18.86 -6.54
N GLY A 4 14.53 19.63 -5.61
CA GLY A 4 13.97 19.12 -4.37
C GLY A 4 12.79 18.21 -4.65
N HIS A 5 12.90 16.96 -4.21
CA HIS A 5 11.76 16.08 -4.02
C HIS A 5 10.80 16.70 -3.00
N GLN A 6 9.77 17.38 -3.48
CA GLN A 6 8.49 17.52 -2.79
C GLN A 6 7.48 16.57 -3.45
N ASN A 7 7.77 15.27 -3.42
CA ASN A 7 6.75 14.25 -3.66
C ASN A 7 6.27 13.75 -2.30
N GLY A 8 5.32 14.49 -1.74
CA GLY A 8 4.31 13.92 -0.85
C GLY A 8 3.01 14.02 -1.62
N CYS A 9 2.58 12.94 -2.28
CA CYS A 9 1.18 12.82 -2.63
C CYS A 9 0.45 12.61 -1.29
N GLU A 10 0.10 13.71 -0.63
CA GLU A 10 -0.67 13.72 0.62
C GLU A 10 -2.10 13.26 0.32
N LEU A 11 -2.36 11.95 0.26
CA LEU A 11 -3.71 11.41 0.12
C LEU A 11 -3.95 10.13 0.94
N ASN A 12 -3.70 10.22 2.25
CA ASN A 12 -4.83 10.23 3.17
C ASN A 12 -5.12 11.70 3.42
N GLY A 13 -6.31 12.20 3.08
CA GLY A 13 -6.66 13.56 3.49
C GLY A 13 -6.34 13.72 4.97
N THR A 14 -5.50 14.72 5.30
CA THR A 14 -5.16 15.21 6.65
C THR A 14 -4.08 14.52 7.49
N VAL A 15 -3.21 13.65 6.94
CA VAL A 15 -2.11 13.09 7.75
C VAL A 15 -0.81 13.87 7.48
N GLY A 16 -0.50 14.82 8.37
CA GLY A 16 0.69 15.68 8.25
C GLY A 16 2.03 14.93 8.27
N LYS A 17 3.11 15.61 7.85
CA LYS A 17 4.47 15.05 7.81
C LYS A 17 4.87 14.40 9.14
N GLY A 18 5.19 13.10 9.10
CA GLY A 18 5.62 12.33 10.27
C GLY A 18 4.49 11.74 11.12
N SER A 19 3.24 11.84 10.66
CA SER A 19 2.10 11.19 11.30
C SER A 19 1.91 9.76 10.78
N TRP A 20 1.52 8.84 11.65
CA TRP A 20 1.24 7.44 11.31
C TRP A 20 -0.22 7.11 11.60
N THR A 21 -0.86 6.30 10.76
CA THR A 21 -2.12 5.65 11.11
C THR A 21 -1.83 4.27 11.67
N ILE A 22 -2.33 3.97 12.87
CA ILE A 22 -2.04 2.74 13.60
C ILE A 22 -3.29 2.17 14.28
N GLY A 23 -3.21 0.90 14.66
CA GLY A 23 -3.98 0.30 15.74
C GLY A 23 -3.08 0.06 16.95
N LEU A 24 -3.63 0.26 18.15
CA LEU A 24 -2.99 -0.11 19.41
C LEU A 24 -3.65 -1.37 19.96
N ILE A 25 -2.86 -2.40 20.25
CA ILE A 25 -3.36 -3.71 20.68
C ILE A 25 -2.90 -3.95 22.12
N ASN A 26 -3.83 -4.24 23.03
CA ASN A 26 -3.51 -4.57 24.42
C ASN A 26 -2.97 -6.00 24.58
N VAL A 27 -2.62 -6.38 25.81
CA VAL A 27 -2.13 -7.73 26.13
C VAL A 27 -3.15 -8.86 25.93
N GLN A 28 -4.44 -8.55 25.82
CA GLN A 28 -5.48 -9.50 25.43
C GLN A 28 -5.68 -9.59 23.91
N PHE A 29 -4.77 -9.03 23.11
CA PHE A 29 -4.86 -8.98 21.65
C PHE A 29 -6.11 -8.28 21.12
N ARG A 30 -6.55 -7.24 21.83
CA ARG A 30 -7.70 -6.42 21.44
C ARG A 30 -7.28 -4.98 21.15
N TYR A 31 -7.91 -4.40 20.13
CA TYR A 31 -7.62 -3.06 19.67
C TYR A 31 -8.30 -1.99 20.51
N LEU A 32 -7.53 -0.94 20.82
CA LEU A 32 -8.05 0.35 21.29
C LEU A 32 -9.06 0.87 20.27
N THR A 33 -10.25 1.18 20.75
CA THR A 33 -11.42 1.49 19.94
C THR A 33 -12.04 2.80 20.42
N ALA A 34 -12.27 3.71 19.49
CA ALA A 34 -13.16 4.86 19.68
C ALA A 34 -14.54 4.52 19.13
N GLU A 35 -15.57 4.54 19.97
CA GLU A 35 -16.94 4.30 19.56
C GLU A 35 -17.53 5.50 18.83
N THR A 36 -18.36 5.23 17.81
CA THR A 36 -18.96 6.28 16.98
C THR A 36 -19.93 7.17 17.76
N PHE A 37 -20.53 6.66 18.84
CA PHE A 37 -21.52 7.39 19.63
C PHE A 37 -21.08 7.52 21.09
N GLY A 38 -21.33 8.71 21.66
CA GLY A 38 -21.09 9.02 23.06
C GLY A 38 -19.60 9.07 23.45
N PHE A 39 -18.70 9.20 22.47
CA PHE A 39 -17.25 9.37 22.66
C PHE A 39 -16.59 8.32 23.57
N LYS A 40 -17.22 7.15 23.67
CA LYS A 40 -16.73 6.07 24.52
C LYS A 40 -15.48 5.46 23.89
N ILE A 41 -14.54 5.10 24.75
CA ILE A 41 -13.33 4.39 24.36
C ILE A 41 -13.24 3.07 25.14
N ASN A 42 -12.73 2.05 24.49
CA ASN A 42 -12.49 0.73 25.08
C ASN A 42 -11.30 0.06 24.38
N ALA A 43 -10.91 -1.13 24.84
CA ALA A 43 -9.88 -1.94 24.19
C ALA A 43 -10.40 -3.34 23.87
N ASN A 44 -11.54 -3.44 23.18
CA ASN A 44 -12.22 -4.71 22.89
C ASN A 44 -12.30 -5.07 21.40
N GLY A 45 -11.80 -4.20 20.51
CA GLY A 45 -11.84 -4.44 19.06
C GLY A 45 -11.09 -5.72 18.67
N SER A 46 -11.67 -6.56 17.83
CA SER A 46 -11.05 -7.82 17.38
C SER A 46 -10.19 -7.68 16.11
N SER A 47 -10.34 -6.58 15.39
CA SER A 47 -9.70 -6.35 14.09
C SER A 47 -9.46 -4.87 13.86
N LEU A 48 -8.41 -4.51 13.12
CA LEU A 48 -8.14 -3.14 12.74
C LEU A 48 -9.13 -2.65 11.65
N LYS A 49 -10.20 -1.99 12.08
CA LYS A 49 -11.18 -1.31 11.21
C LYS A 49 -11.24 0.18 11.54
N LYS A 50 -12.16 0.92 10.92
CA LYS A 50 -12.33 2.37 11.11
C LYS A 50 -12.28 2.82 12.56
N LYS A 51 -13.00 2.16 13.46
CA LYS A 51 -13.07 2.53 14.89
C LYS A 51 -11.78 2.26 15.68
N GLN A 52 -10.91 1.39 15.14
CA GLN A 52 -9.64 0.99 15.75
C GLN A 52 -8.44 1.77 15.17
N MET A 53 -8.67 2.61 14.16
CA MET A 53 -7.63 3.44 13.56
C MET A 53 -7.43 4.71 14.39
N TRP A 54 -6.16 4.95 14.71
CA TRP A 54 -5.68 6.14 15.41
C TRP A 54 -4.57 6.78 14.59
N THR A 55 -4.63 8.09 14.42
CA THR A 55 -3.56 8.88 13.82
C THR A 55 -2.63 9.35 14.94
N LEU A 56 -1.40 8.84 14.94
CA LEU A 56 -0.27 9.37 15.71
C LEU A 56 0.20 10.66 15.05
N GLU A 57 0.04 11.79 15.71
CA GLU A 57 0.56 13.08 15.24
C GLU A 57 1.78 13.49 16.07
N PRO A 58 2.94 13.80 15.47
CA PRO A 58 4.10 14.25 16.23
C PRO A 58 3.83 15.58 16.92
N VAL A 59 4.33 15.72 18.15
CA VAL A 59 4.43 17.03 18.80
C VAL A 59 5.67 17.73 18.24
N PRO A 60 5.54 18.94 17.67
CA PRO A 60 6.70 19.67 17.16
C PRO A 60 7.77 19.87 18.23
N SER A 61 9.03 19.60 17.88
CA SER A 61 10.21 19.80 18.74
C SER A 61 10.30 18.92 19.99
N GLU A 62 9.38 17.97 20.19
CA GLU A 62 9.45 16.99 21.28
C GLU A 62 9.75 15.59 20.71
N VAL A 63 10.77 14.92 21.26
CA VAL A 63 11.22 13.60 20.77
C VAL A 63 10.25 12.51 21.25
N ASN A 64 9.73 11.74 20.30
CA ASN A 64 8.84 10.60 20.54
C ASN A 64 7.58 10.95 21.36
N THR A 65 7.19 12.23 21.38
CA THR A 65 5.91 12.67 21.93
C THR A 65 4.90 12.82 20.79
N VAL A 66 3.70 12.31 21.01
CA VAL A 66 2.63 12.24 20.03
C VAL A 66 1.29 12.64 20.64
N TYR A 67 0.39 13.07 19.77
CA TYR A 67 -1.06 13.05 20.01
C TYR A 67 -1.66 11.82 19.34
N LEU A 68 -2.71 11.25 19.94
CA LEU A 68 -3.48 10.15 19.36
C LEU A 68 -4.86 10.67 18.95
N LYS A 69 -5.10 10.79 17.65
CA LYS A 69 -6.35 11.29 17.08
C LYS A 69 -7.19 10.12 16.55
N SER A 70 -8.44 10.04 16.97
CA SER A 70 -9.38 9.01 16.53
C SER A 70 -9.93 9.27 15.13
N HIS A 71 -10.62 8.28 14.55
CA HIS A 71 -11.36 8.41 13.30
C HIS A 71 -12.52 9.42 13.31
N LEU A 72 -12.86 10.00 14.48
CA LEU A 72 -13.87 11.05 14.66
C LEU A 72 -13.23 12.44 14.79
N ASP A 73 -11.94 12.54 14.48
CA ASP A 73 -11.13 13.74 14.65
C ASP A 73 -11.01 14.25 16.09
N LYS A 74 -11.21 13.36 17.08
CA LYS A 74 -11.06 13.67 18.52
C LYS A 74 -9.76 13.11 19.09
N TYR A 75 -9.12 13.85 20.00
CA TYR A 75 -7.87 13.46 20.62
C TYR A 75 -8.08 12.64 21.90
N LEU A 76 -7.28 11.58 22.05
CA LEU A 76 -7.18 10.85 23.31
C LEU A 76 -6.55 11.76 24.37
N ALA A 77 -7.17 11.85 25.54
CA ALA A 77 -6.69 12.68 26.64
C ALA A 77 -6.85 11.97 27.99
N VAL A 78 -6.17 12.49 29.00
CA VAL A 78 -6.23 12.02 30.38
C VAL A 78 -6.59 13.18 31.30
N ASP A 79 -7.65 13.00 32.09
CA ASP A 79 -8.07 13.99 33.08
C ASP A 79 -7.21 13.97 34.36
N THR A 80 -7.47 14.91 35.27
CA THR A 80 -6.75 15.04 36.55
C THR A 80 -6.95 13.84 37.49
N PHE A 81 -7.93 12.98 37.25
CA PHE A 81 -8.22 11.77 38.05
C PHE A 81 -7.64 10.50 37.44
N GLY A 82 -7.26 10.52 36.16
CA GLY A 82 -6.62 9.42 35.45
C GLY A 82 -7.60 8.64 34.58
N ASN A 83 -8.80 9.20 34.37
CA ASN A 83 -9.74 8.71 33.40
C ASN A 83 -9.26 9.12 32.01
N VAL A 84 -9.42 8.20 31.07
CA VAL A 84 -9.06 8.42 29.67
C VAL A 84 -10.32 8.83 28.93
N THR A 85 -10.22 9.89 28.13
CA THR A 85 -11.33 10.46 27.35
C THR A 85 -10.93 10.64 25.88
N CYS A 86 -11.91 10.82 24.98
CA CYS A 86 -11.67 11.09 23.57
C CYS A 86 -12.78 11.96 22.97
N GLU A 87 -12.94 13.16 23.52
CA GLU A 87 -14.08 14.06 23.25
C GLU A 87 -13.67 15.37 22.57
N SER A 88 -12.48 15.87 22.90
CA SER A 88 -11.97 17.17 22.44
C SER A 88 -11.36 17.06 21.05
N ASP A 89 -11.63 18.04 20.20
CA ASP A 89 -10.91 18.26 18.93
C ASP A 89 -9.71 19.22 19.12
N GLU A 90 -9.43 19.66 20.34
CA GLU A 90 -8.28 20.47 20.69
C GLU A 90 -7.14 19.64 21.29
N LYS A 91 -5.91 20.10 21.08
CA LYS A 91 -4.68 19.51 21.63
C LYS A 91 -4.43 20.03 23.04
N GLU A 92 -5.08 19.43 24.01
CA GLU A 92 -4.98 19.79 25.42
C GLU A 92 -3.68 19.27 26.07
N PRO A 93 -3.23 19.83 27.22
CA PRO A 93 -2.08 19.31 27.95
C PRO A 93 -2.20 17.81 28.29
N GLY A 94 -3.40 17.35 28.63
CA GLY A 94 -3.70 15.94 28.91
C GLY A 94 -3.68 15.02 27.69
N SER A 95 -3.54 15.54 26.47
CA SER A 95 -3.56 14.76 25.22
C SER A 95 -2.18 14.35 24.69
N LYS A 96 -1.11 14.78 25.38
CA LYS A 96 0.28 14.46 25.01
C LYS A 96 0.75 13.14 25.62
N PHE A 97 1.23 12.24 24.78
CA PHE A 97 1.81 10.96 25.19
C PHE A 97 3.24 10.81 24.67
N GLN A 98 4.17 10.46 25.55
CA GLN A 98 5.52 10.03 25.20
C GLN A 98 5.53 8.52 24.97
N ILE A 99 6.06 8.10 23.83
CA ILE A 99 6.27 6.68 23.50
C ILE A 99 7.53 6.20 24.22
N VAL A 100 7.39 5.14 25.00
CA VAL A 100 8.48 4.44 25.68
C VAL A 100 8.51 3.00 25.16
N VAL A 101 9.56 2.64 24.44
CA VAL A 101 9.73 1.27 23.93
C VAL A 101 10.28 0.39 25.04
N ASN A 102 9.72 -0.80 25.22
CA ASN A 102 10.20 -1.76 26.22
C ASN A 102 11.59 -2.31 25.83
N GLU A 103 12.49 -2.40 26.80
CA GLU A 103 13.86 -2.90 26.62
C GLU A 103 13.93 -4.45 26.53
N ASP A 104 12.85 -5.16 26.87
CA ASP A 104 12.77 -6.63 26.91
C ASP A 104 12.74 -7.33 25.52
N ALA A 105 13.04 -6.59 24.44
CA ALA A 105 12.97 -7.06 23.05
C ALA A 105 11.59 -7.58 22.59
N SER A 106 10.53 -7.32 23.36
CA SER A 106 9.14 -7.65 22.96
C SER A 106 8.61 -6.71 21.88
N GLY A 107 9.21 -5.53 21.72
CA GLY A 107 8.72 -4.50 20.78
C GLY A 107 7.46 -3.79 21.25
N ARG A 108 6.97 -4.07 22.46
CA ARG A 108 5.80 -3.42 23.05
C ARG A 108 6.14 -1.98 23.44
N TRP A 109 5.16 -1.10 23.30
CA TRP A 109 5.25 0.30 23.69
C TRP A 109 4.46 0.51 24.99
N ALA A 110 4.93 1.45 25.80
CA ALA A 110 4.16 2.07 26.86
C ALA A 110 3.96 3.54 26.50
N LEU A 111 2.74 4.06 26.74
CA LEU A 111 2.37 5.43 26.38
C LEU A 111 2.25 6.25 27.67
N LYS A 112 3.26 7.09 27.94
CA LYS A 112 3.30 7.93 29.15
C LYS A 112 2.63 9.26 28.90
N ASN A 113 1.57 9.59 29.62
CA ASN A 113 1.00 10.93 29.58
C ASN A 113 1.98 11.95 30.16
N THR A 114 2.35 12.98 29.41
CA THR A 114 3.41 13.90 29.83
C THR A 114 2.96 14.88 30.91
N ALA A 115 1.68 15.25 30.95
CA ALA A 115 1.14 16.13 31.99
C ALA A 115 1.06 15.45 33.36
N ARG A 116 0.73 14.15 33.39
CA ARG A 116 0.54 13.41 34.64
C ARG A 116 1.70 12.51 35.05
N GLY A 117 2.52 12.09 34.09
CA GLY A 117 3.63 11.17 34.30
C GLY A 117 3.23 9.71 34.51
N TYR A 118 1.97 9.35 34.23
CA TYR A 118 1.46 7.97 34.33
C TYR A 118 1.31 7.33 32.95
N PHE A 119 1.20 6.00 32.91
CA PHE A 119 1.10 5.22 31.68
C PHE A 119 -0.34 4.83 31.36
N LEU A 120 -0.71 4.93 30.08
CA LEU A 120 -1.99 4.49 29.55
C LEU A 120 -2.06 2.96 29.58
N GLY A 121 -3.06 2.44 30.29
CA GLY A 121 -3.32 1.00 30.38
C GLY A 121 -4.76 0.64 30.06
N ALA A 122 -4.95 -0.62 29.67
CA ALA A 122 -6.23 -1.27 29.48
C ALA A 122 -6.36 -2.44 30.46
N SER A 123 -7.30 -2.32 31.40
CA SER A 123 -7.66 -3.40 32.32
C SER A 123 -9.12 -3.77 32.13
N ALA A 124 -9.36 -4.98 31.63
CA ALA A 124 -10.67 -5.42 31.17
C ALA A 124 -11.31 -4.40 30.20
N ASP A 125 -12.50 -3.90 30.50
CA ASP A 125 -13.22 -2.93 29.67
C ASP A 125 -12.84 -1.47 29.95
N LYS A 126 -11.99 -1.20 30.94
CA LYS A 126 -11.68 0.18 31.38
C LYS A 126 -10.28 0.60 30.95
N LEU A 127 -10.21 1.77 30.33
CA LEU A 127 -8.97 2.48 30.06
C LEU A 127 -8.64 3.41 31.24
N THR A 128 -7.42 3.33 31.75
CA THR A 128 -6.95 4.14 32.88
C THR A 128 -5.53 4.60 32.65
N CYS A 129 -5.15 5.75 33.22
CA CYS A 129 -3.79 6.26 33.15
C CYS A 129 -3.30 6.70 34.54
N THR A 130 -3.05 5.72 35.41
CA THR A 130 -2.69 5.92 36.83
C THR A 130 -1.42 5.19 37.26
N ALA A 131 -0.87 4.31 36.42
CA ALA A 131 0.33 3.54 36.72
C ALA A 131 1.61 4.38 36.58
N LYS A 132 2.48 4.39 37.61
CA LYS A 132 3.78 5.09 37.58
C LYS A 132 4.87 4.33 36.83
N VAL A 133 4.74 3.02 36.78
CA VAL A 133 5.65 2.08 36.12
C VAL A 133 4.76 1.16 35.29
N PRO A 134 5.07 0.95 33.99
CA PRO A 134 4.24 0.11 33.15
C PRO A 134 4.33 -1.35 33.60
N SER A 135 3.17 -2.02 33.60
CA SER A 135 3.05 -3.46 33.73
C SER A 135 2.25 -4.01 32.55
N ASN A 136 1.85 -5.29 32.57
CA ASN A 136 1.14 -5.91 31.44
C ASN A 136 -0.04 -5.06 30.90
N PRO A 137 -0.94 -4.47 31.71
CA PRO A 137 -2.04 -3.65 31.20
C PRO A 137 -1.60 -2.38 30.45
N GLU A 138 -0.40 -1.85 30.71
CA GLU A 138 0.14 -0.63 30.11
C GLU A 138 0.98 -0.88 28.84
N TYR A 139 1.19 -2.14 28.47
CA TYR A 139 1.93 -2.48 27.26
C TYR A 139 1.00 -2.67 26.06
N TRP A 140 1.38 -2.03 24.96
CA TRP A 140 0.64 -2.02 23.70
C TRP A 140 1.53 -2.53 22.57
N LEU A 141 0.97 -3.35 21.69
CA LEU A 141 1.55 -3.62 20.38
C LEU A 141 1.03 -2.59 19.38
N VAL A 142 1.89 -2.21 18.45
CA VAL A 142 1.55 -1.24 17.40
C VAL A 142 1.39 -1.94 16.09
N HIS A 143 0.18 -1.83 15.53
CA HIS A 143 -0.14 -2.30 14.19
C HIS A 143 -0.27 -1.11 13.26
N LEU A 144 0.78 -0.80 12.50
CA LEU A 144 0.74 0.12 11.37
C LEU A 144 -0.42 -0.20 10.43
N ALA A 145 -1.33 0.75 10.25
CA ALA A 145 -2.37 0.68 9.24
C ALA A 145 -1.79 1.05 7.86
N ALA A 146 -0.62 0.52 7.54
CA ALA A 146 0.03 0.72 6.25
C ALA A 146 -0.82 0.12 5.14
N ARG A 147 -0.65 0.65 3.93
CA ARG A 147 -1.14 0.02 2.71
C ARG A 147 -0.56 -1.40 2.62
N PRO A 148 -1.26 -2.33 1.97
CA PRO A 148 -0.76 -3.69 1.83
C PRO A 148 0.62 -3.76 1.20
N GLN A 149 0.92 -2.90 0.22
CA GLN A 149 2.20 -2.88 -0.47
C GLN A 149 2.73 -1.45 -0.61
N VAL A 150 4.02 -1.27 -0.31
CA VAL A 150 4.68 0.02 -0.13
C VAL A 150 6.06 0.03 -0.80
N ASN A 151 6.62 1.23 -0.97
CA ASN A 151 8.04 1.41 -1.21
C ASN A 151 8.75 1.80 0.09
N LEU A 152 9.96 1.27 0.30
CA LEU A 152 10.79 1.60 1.46
C LEU A 152 11.86 2.60 1.04
N ARG A 153 12.03 3.68 1.81
CA ARG A 153 13.08 4.67 1.56
C ARG A 153 13.96 4.86 2.79
N SER A 154 15.27 4.82 2.60
CA SER A 154 16.24 5.14 3.65
C SER A 154 16.36 6.66 3.82
N VAL A 155 16.29 7.12 5.07
CA VAL A 155 16.47 8.52 5.43
C VAL A 155 17.94 8.93 5.30
N GLY A 156 18.86 8.10 5.81
CA GLY A 156 20.30 8.33 5.73
C GLY A 156 20.82 8.38 4.29
N ARG A 157 20.48 7.38 3.47
CA ARG A 157 20.94 7.30 2.08
C ARG A 157 20.14 8.16 1.10
N LYS A 158 18.88 8.51 1.44
CA LYS A 158 17.94 9.16 0.51
C LYS A 158 17.77 8.35 -0.77
N ARG A 159 17.62 7.04 -0.62
CA ARG A 159 17.46 6.04 -1.68
C ARG A 159 16.35 5.07 -1.33
N PHE A 160 15.74 4.51 -2.36
CA PHE A 160 14.70 3.50 -2.25
C PHE A 160 15.29 2.10 -2.18
N ALA A 161 14.57 1.22 -1.52
CA ALA A 161 14.83 -0.20 -1.52
C ALA A 161 14.44 -0.80 -2.88
N HIS A 162 15.21 -1.78 -3.33
CA HIS A 162 14.82 -2.68 -4.41
C HIS A 162 15.52 -4.04 -4.22
N LEU A 163 15.06 -5.07 -4.93
CA LEU A 163 15.75 -6.36 -4.93
C LEU A 163 17.03 -6.30 -5.76
N SER A 164 18.08 -6.92 -5.25
CA SER A 164 19.30 -7.18 -6.01
C SER A 164 19.00 -7.97 -7.30
N GLU A 165 19.87 -7.90 -8.32
CA GLU A 165 19.73 -8.66 -9.57
C GLU A 165 19.53 -10.17 -9.37
N ASN A 166 20.17 -10.76 -8.35
CA ASN A 166 20.04 -12.19 -8.02
C ASN A 166 18.78 -12.54 -7.21
N LEU A 167 17.96 -11.53 -6.87
CA LEU A 167 16.71 -11.66 -6.12
C LEU A 167 16.88 -12.36 -4.75
N ASP A 168 18.02 -12.13 -4.08
CA ASP A 168 18.37 -12.73 -2.79
C ASP A 168 18.77 -11.71 -1.69
N GLU A 169 18.88 -10.43 -2.04
CA GLU A 169 19.19 -9.31 -1.14
C GLU A 169 18.28 -8.10 -1.43
N ILE A 170 18.18 -7.19 -0.45
CA ILE A 170 17.53 -5.88 -0.61
C ILE A 170 18.60 -4.79 -0.56
N HIS A 171 18.70 -3.97 -1.60
CA HIS A 171 19.67 -2.87 -1.72
C HIS A 171 18.95 -1.52 -1.63
N PHE A 172 19.62 -0.51 -1.03
CA PHE A 172 19.11 0.88 -0.91
C PHE A 172 19.97 1.87 -1.69
N ASP A 173 20.01 1.74 -3.00
CA ASP A 173 20.72 2.63 -3.92
C ASP A 173 19.85 3.12 -5.09
N ALA A 174 18.59 2.68 -5.20
CA ALA A 174 17.65 3.16 -6.19
C ALA A 174 17.27 4.64 -5.97
N ASN A 175 17.33 5.45 -7.02
CA ASN A 175 16.97 6.88 -6.96
C ASN A 175 15.45 7.09 -6.92
N ILE A 176 14.72 6.22 -7.63
CA ILE A 176 13.26 6.20 -7.72
C ILE A 176 12.78 4.75 -7.56
N PRO A 177 11.60 4.51 -6.98
CA PRO A 177 11.07 3.16 -6.83
C PRO A 177 10.37 2.73 -8.14
N TRP A 178 11.16 2.34 -9.14
CA TRP A 178 10.69 1.92 -10.45
C TRP A 178 10.80 0.40 -10.62
N GLY A 179 9.81 -0.24 -11.23
CA GLY A 179 9.78 -1.68 -11.44
C GLY A 179 9.18 -2.47 -10.27
N GLU A 180 9.02 -3.76 -10.50
CA GLU A 180 8.44 -4.71 -9.55
C GLU A 180 9.34 -5.04 -8.35
N ASP A 181 10.65 -4.90 -8.52
CA ASP A 181 11.68 -5.18 -7.50
C ASP A 181 11.67 -4.17 -6.35
N THR A 182 10.95 -3.06 -6.49
CA THR A 182 10.79 -2.01 -5.47
C THR A 182 9.57 -2.20 -4.57
N LEU A 183 8.79 -3.27 -4.81
CA LEU A 183 7.55 -3.56 -4.09
C LEU A 183 7.81 -4.39 -2.83
N PHE A 184 7.39 -3.86 -1.69
CA PHE A 184 7.52 -4.54 -0.39
C PHE A 184 6.20 -4.54 0.37
N THR A 185 6.01 -5.56 1.18
CA THR A 185 4.92 -5.64 2.15
C THR A 185 5.53 -5.70 3.55
N LEU A 186 5.07 -4.80 4.43
CA LEU A 186 5.44 -4.84 5.85
C LEU A 186 4.39 -5.67 6.60
N GLU A 187 4.63 -6.97 6.71
CA GLU A 187 3.68 -7.96 7.23
C GLU A 187 3.60 -7.91 8.76
N PHE A 188 2.42 -7.59 9.31
CA PHE A 188 2.20 -7.67 10.76
C PHE A 188 1.92 -9.11 11.21
N ARG A 189 2.75 -9.63 12.10
CA ARG A 189 2.71 -11.00 12.63
C ARG A 189 2.10 -11.00 14.04
N ALA A 190 0.77 -10.93 14.12
CA ALA A 190 0.05 -10.88 15.39
C ALA A 190 0.36 -12.08 16.31
N GLU A 191 0.43 -13.29 15.74
CA GLU A 191 0.72 -14.54 16.47
C GLU A 191 2.17 -14.62 16.99
N GLU A 192 3.08 -13.82 16.43
CA GLU A 192 4.49 -13.78 16.81
C GLU A 192 4.82 -12.56 17.69
N GLY A 193 3.84 -12.16 18.51
CA GLY A 193 3.97 -11.06 19.45
C GLY A 193 3.89 -9.68 18.81
N GLY A 194 3.21 -9.55 17.66
CA GLY A 194 3.03 -8.26 16.98
C GLY A 194 4.30 -7.70 16.35
N ARG A 195 5.19 -8.57 15.87
CA ARG A 195 6.38 -8.19 15.12
C ARG A 195 6.05 -8.02 13.63
N TYR A 196 7.02 -7.55 12.88
CA TYR A 196 6.94 -7.32 11.45
C TYR A 196 7.93 -8.18 10.68
N ALA A 197 7.51 -8.67 9.52
CA ALA A 197 8.40 -9.24 8.51
C ALA A 197 8.40 -8.37 7.26
N ILE A 198 9.55 -8.22 6.60
CA ILE A 198 9.65 -7.54 5.30
C ILE A 198 9.49 -8.61 4.22
N HIS A 199 8.34 -8.60 3.56
CA HIS A 199 7.98 -9.51 2.49
C HIS A 199 8.18 -8.83 1.13
N THR A 200 8.71 -9.56 0.17
CA THR A 200 9.24 -9.04 -1.10
C THR A 200 8.43 -9.54 -2.29
N CYS A 201 8.56 -8.88 -3.45
CA CYS A 201 7.81 -9.21 -4.66
C CYS A 201 8.08 -10.60 -5.25
N ASN A 202 9.14 -11.30 -4.83
CA ASN A 202 9.42 -12.68 -5.22
C ASN A 202 8.97 -13.72 -4.17
N ASN A 203 8.06 -13.31 -3.28
CA ASN A 203 7.48 -14.12 -2.21
C ASN A 203 8.48 -14.61 -1.14
N LYS A 204 9.54 -13.84 -0.88
CA LYS A 204 10.52 -14.14 0.19
C LYS A 204 10.51 -13.09 1.28
N TYR A 205 11.15 -13.42 2.39
CA TYR A 205 11.25 -12.62 3.60
C TYR A 205 12.69 -12.23 3.89
N LEU A 206 12.91 -10.99 4.32
CA LEU A 206 14.21 -10.54 4.78
C LEU A 206 14.61 -11.20 6.09
N SER A 207 15.76 -11.86 6.11
CA SER A 207 16.43 -12.30 7.33
C SER A 207 17.35 -11.19 7.86
N ARG A 208 17.52 -11.11 9.17
CA ARG A 208 18.36 -10.10 9.85
C ARG A 208 19.83 -10.09 9.38
N GLU A 209 20.31 -11.18 8.79
CA GLU A 209 21.65 -11.32 8.21
C GLU A 209 21.79 -10.64 6.82
N GLY A 210 20.68 -10.27 6.18
CA GLY A 210 20.64 -9.57 4.90
C GLY A 210 20.27 -10.43 3.69
N LYS A 211 19.92 -11.71 3.90
CA LYS A 211 19.47 -12.62 2.84
C LYS A 211 17.97 -12.82 2.86
N LEU A 212 17.41 -13.12 1.68
CA LEU A 212 16.00 -13.47 1.53
C LEU A 212 15.76 -14.98 1.70
N VAL A 213 14.76 -15.34 2.51
CA VAL A 213 14.37 -16.72 2.79
C VAL A 213 12.91 -16.97 2.39
N PRO A 214 12.53 -18.19 1.97
CA PRO A 214 11.19 -18.47 1.42
C PRO A 214 10.08 -18.53 2.47
N GLN A 215 10.43 -18.62 3.76
CA GLN A 215 9.49 -18.74 4.86
C GLN A 215 9.93 -17.85 6.02
N VAL A 216 8.96 -17.32 6.77
CA VAL A 216 9.26 -16.54 7.98
C VAL A 216 9.95 -17.43 9.00
N THR A 217 11.06 -16.94 9.52
CA THR A 217 11.78 -17.55 10.66
C THR A 217 11.93 -16.51 11.77
N PRO A 218 12.36 -16.88 12.98
CA PRO A 218 12.63 -15.91 14.04
C PRO A 218 13.63 -14.80 13.63
N ASN A 219 14.50 -15.06 12.66
CA ASN A 219 15.45 -14.09 12.12
C ASN A 219 14.81 -13.06 11.17
N CYS A 220 13.56 -13.27 10.74
CA CYS A 220 12.81 -12.37 9.86
C CYS A 220 11.92 -11.39 10.61
N LEU A 221 11.93 -11.41 11.95
CA LEU A 221 10.99 -10.68 12.77
C LEU A 221 11.63 -9.44 13.39
N PHE A 222 10.98 -8.30 13.17
CA PHE A 222 11.43 -7.00 13.63
C PHE A 222 10.33 -6.28 14.41
N SER A 223 10.65 -5.62 15.52
CA SER A 223 9.71 -4.68 16.15
C SER A 223 9.79 -3.32 15.47
N ALA A 224 8.64 -2.69 15.25
CA ALA A 224 8.57 -1.34 14.73
C ALA A 224 8.73 -0.31 15.87
N GLU A 225 9.60 0.67 15.65
CA GLU A 225 9.78 1.82 16.54
C GLU A 225 9.53 3.12 15.80
N TYR A 226 8.89 4.05 16.49
CA TYR A 226 8.63 5.40 16.00
C TYR A 226 9.73 6.36 16.45
N HIS A 227 10.34 7.03 15.49
CA HIS A 227 11.39 8.02 15.73
C HIS A 227 11.08 9.28 14.94
N THR A 228 10.40 10.25 15.57
CA THR A 228 10.06 11.55 14.95
C THR A 228 9.38 11.43 13.57
N GLY A 229 8.49 10.44 13.42
CA GLY A 229 7.75 10.19 12.18
C GLY A 229 8.39 9.18 11.24
N GLN A 230 9.58 8.70 11.57
CA GLN A 230 10.33 7.71 10.80
C GLN A 230 10.30 6.34 11.49
N LEU A 231 10.43 5.29 10.69
CA LEU A 231 10.38 3.91 11.13
C LEU A 231 11.80 3.41 11.38
N ALA A 232 12.03 2.80 12.54
CA ALA A 232 13.16 1.92 12.78
C ALA A 232 12.65 0.49 13.01
N LEU A 233 13.40 -0.50 12.54
CA LEU A 233 13.06 -1.92 12.66
C LEU A 233 14.15 -2.66 13.43
N ARG A 234 13.79 -3.21 14.59
CA ARG A 234 14.73 -3.81 15.55
C ARG A 234 14.55 -5.32 15.65
N ASP A 235 15.64 -6.08 15.58
CA ASP A 235 15.63 -7.53 15.73
C ASP A 235 15.52 -7.99 17.19
N SER A 236 15.40 -9.31 17.37
CA SER A 236 15.33 -9.96 18.69
C SER A 236 16.59 -9.82 19.55
N ALA A 237 17.74 -9.48 18.95
CA ALA A 237 18.99 -9.20 19.67
C ALA A 237 19.19 -7.69 19.95
N GLY A 238 18.18 -6.88 19.64
CA GLY A 238 18.17 -5.46 19.89
C GLY A 238 18.91 -4.62 18.85
N ASN A 239 19.32 -5.19 17.71
CA ASN A 239 19.98 -4.45 16.63
C ASN A 239 18.97 -3.96 15.59
N TYR A 240 19.23 -2.81 15.02
CA TYR A 240 18.38 -2.18 14.01
C TYR A 240 18.84 -2.53 12.60
N LEU A 241 17.87 -2.66 11.70
CA LEU A 241 18.10 -2.72 10.27
C LEU A 241 18.69 -1.39 9.79
N SER A 242 19.77 -1.47 9.03
CA SER A 242 20.27 -0.35 8.24
C SER A 242 20.87 -0.83 6.92
N PRO A 243 20.91 0.02 5.88
CA PRO A 243 21.63 -0.29 4.66
C PRO A 243 23.15 -0.28 4.89
N ILE A 244 23.88 -1.33 4.50
CA ILE A 244 25.31 -1.51 4.86
C ILE A 244 26.22 -1.75 3.66
N GLY A 245 27.41 -1.16 3.69
CA GLY A 245 28.45 -1.35 2.67
C GLY A 245 28.18 -0.59 1.38
N SER A 246 29.05 -0.80 0.39
CA SER A 246 28.96 -0.13 -0.92
C SER A 246 27.71 -0.51 -1.71
N LYS A 247 27.26 -1.77 -1.58
CA LYS A 247 26.01 -2.28 -2.20
C LYS A 247 24.74 -1.91 -1.43
N ALA A 248 24.89 -1.20 -0.32
CA ALA A 248 23.75 -0.79 0.49
C ALA A 248 22.80 -1.91 0.95
N VAL A 249 23.34 -3.10 1.26
CA VAL A 249 22.54 -4.28 1.65
C VAL A 249 21.83 -4.03 2.98
N LEU A 250 20.51 -4.21 3.01
CA LEU A 250 19.70 -4.08 4.21
C LEU A 250 19.95 -5.27 5.14
N LYS A 251 20.49 -5.02 6.34
CA LYS A 251 20.66 -6.04 7.38
C LYS A 251 20.80 -5.38 8.75
N THR A 252 20.79 -6.19 9.80
CA THR A 252 20.96 -5.69 11.18
C THR A 252 22.42 -5.49 11.54
N ARG A 253 22.73 -4.42 12.31
CA ARG A 253 24.11 -4.19 12.78
C ARG A 253 24.22 -3.38 14.08
N SER A 254 23.52 -2.25 14.18
CA SER A 254 23.71 -1.27 15.25
C SER A 254 22.66 -1.43 16.35
N GLN A 255 23.02 -1.21 17.61
CA GLN A 255 22.04 -1.10 18.71
C GLN A 255 21.56 0.34 18.94
N VAL A 256 22.04 1.29 18.14
CA VAL A 256 21.70 2.71 18.24
C VAL A 256 21.04 3.15 16.95
N VAL A 257 19.91 3.84 17.08
CA VAL A 257 19.19 4.46 15.96
C VAL A 257 19.87 5.77 15.59
N THR A 258 20.42 5.82 14.39
CA THR A 258 20.85 7.05 13.73
C THR A 258 20.04 7.26 12.46
N LYS A 259 20.37 8.25 11.62
CA LYS A 259 19.69 8.43 10.33
C LYS A 259 19.82 7.21 9.40
N ASP A 260 20.82 6.36 9.57
CA ASP A 260 21.04 5.19 8.73
C ASP A 260 20.05 4.04 9.04
N GLU A 261 19.52 3.99 10.26
CA GLU A 261 18.52 3.02 10.73
C GLU A 261 17.07 3.49 10.53
N LEU A 262 16.87 4.68 9.95
CA LEU A 262 15.56 5.29 9.78
C LEU A 262 15.05 5.16 8.35
N PHE A 263 13.78 4.77 8.25
CA PHE A 263 13.07 4.55 6.99
C PHE A 263 11.76 5.33 6.94
N THR A 264 11.30 5.60 5.74
CA THR A 264 9.92 6.05 5.47
C THR A 264 9.23 5.01 4.60
N LEU A 265 7.93 4.80 4.86
CA LEU A 265 7.04 4.02 4.02
C LEU A 265 6.36 5.00 3.06
N GLU A 266 6.51 4.76 1.76
CA GLU A 266 5.83 5.53 0.72
C GLU A 266 4.84 4.61 -0.03
N ASP A 267 3.74 5.18 -0.52
CA ASP A 267 2.76 4.42 -1.30
C ASP A 267 3.38 3.92 -2.60
N SER A 268 3.25 2.62 -2.88
CA SER A 268 3.65 2.06 -4.16
C SER A 268 2.61 2.40 -5.23
N LEU A 269 2.85 3.52 -5.92
CA LEU A 269 1.98 4.01 -6.99
C LEU A 269 1.89 2.99 -8.14
N PRO A 270 0.74 2.90 -8.83
CA PRO A 270 0.59 2.00 -9.97
C PRO A 270 1.60 2.32 -11.08
N GLN A 271 2.34 1.31 -11.51
CA GLN A 271 3.13 1.36 -12.74
C GLN A 271 2.51 0.42 -13.73
N ALA A 272 2.17 0.95 -14.91
CA ALA A 272 1.40 0.21 -15.89
C ALA A 272 2.04 0.20 -17.26
N SER A 273 1.69 -0.82 -18.03
CA SER A 273 1.93 -0.88 -19.47
C SER A 273 0.59 -1.01 -20.20
N PHE A 274 0.58 -0.56 -21.45
CA PHE A 274 -0.61 -0.52 -22.29
C PHE A 274 -0.32 -1.17 -23.62
N ILE A 275 -1.20 -2.08 -24.06
CA ILE A 275 -1.15 -2.68 -25.39
C ILE A 275 -2.25 -2.08 -26.26
N ALA A 276 -1.91 -1.54 -27.43
CA ALA A 276 -2.90 -0.94 -28.33
C ALA A 276 -3.71 -2.03 -29.05
N ALA A 277 -5.04 -1.90 -29.06
CA ALA A 277 -5.91 -2.90 -29.67
C ALA A 277 -5.71 -2.99 -31.20
N LEU A 278 -5.39 -1.87 -31.86
CA LEU A 278 -5.22 -1.79 -33.32
C LEU A 278 -4.14 -2.74 -33.87
N ASN A 279 -2.99 -2.83 -33.20
CA ASN A 279 -1.82 -3.53 -33.70
C ASN A 279 -1.21 -4.53 -32.71
N SER A 280 -1.80 -4.67 -31.51
CA SER A 280 -1.31 -5.54 -30.43
C SER A 280 0.15 -5.27 -30.05
N ARG A 281 0.55 -3.99 -30.06
CA ARG A 281 1.89 -3.54 -29.65
C ARG A 281 1.84 -2.73 -28.36
N TYR A 282 2.89 -2.83 -27.56
CA TYR A 282 3.05 -2.04 -26.34
C TYR A 282 3.35 -0.59 -26.66
N VAL A 283 2.69 0.30 -25.90
CA VAL A 283 2.94 1.74 -25.91
C VAL A 283 4.29 2.01 -25.26
N SER A 284 5.10 2.83 -25.91
CA SER A 284 6.53 2.97 -25.68
C SER A 284 7.00 4.40 -25.92
N VAL A 285 8.05 4.78 -25.18
CA VAL A 285 8.87 5.99 -25.40
C VAL A 285 10.30 5.65 -25.88
N LYS A 286 10.53 4.42 -26.35
CA LYS A 286 11.87 3.94 -26.73
C LYS A 286 12.41 4.60 -28.01
N GLN A 287 11.53 4.99 -28.93
CA GLN A 287 11.91 5.56 -30.22
C GLN A 287 12.14 7.08 -30.21
N GLY A 288 12.03 7.73 -29.05
CA GLY A 288 12.23 9.17 -28.89
C GLY A 288 11.17 9.81 -28.03
N VAL A 289 10.89 11.08 -28.30
CA VAL A 289 9.92 11.86 -27.51
C VAL A 289 8.48 11.52 -27.84
N ASP A 290 8.17 11.03 -29.03
CA ASP A 290 6.80 10.66 -29.40
C ASP A 290 6.39 9.35 -28.73
N VAL A 291 5.17 9.32 -28.18
CA VAL A 291 4.60 8.09 -27.60
C VAL A 291 4.04 7.23 -28.73
N THR A 292 4.48 5.98 -28.78
CA THR A 292 4.20 5.07 -29.91
C THR A 292 3.85 3.65 -29.44
N ALA A 293 2.88 3.00 -30.05
CA ALA A 293 2.57 1.58 -29.86
C ALA A 293 3.27 0.73 -30.94
N ASN A 294 4.48 0.24 -30.65
CA ASN A 294 5.30 -0.49 -31.62
C ASN A 294 6.18 -1.61 -31.03
N GLN A 295 6.27 -1.77 -29.71
CA GLN A 295 7.11 -2.78 -29.09
C GLN A 295 6.37 -4.11 -28.86
N ASP A 296 7.13 -5.20 -28.81
CA ASP A 296 6.64 -6.56 -28.52
C ASP A 296 6.83 -6.96 -27.05
N GLU A 297 7.68 -6.25 -26.32
CA GLU A 297 8.06 -6.58 -24.95
C GLU A 297 7.94 -5.35 -24.06
N ILE A 298 7.79 -5.59 -22.76
CA ILE A 298 7.73 -4.54 -21.74
C ILE A 298 9.12 -4.38 -21.13
N SER A 299 9.69 -3.19 -21.28
CA SER A 299 10.83 -2.71 -20.51
C SER A 299 10.44 -1.47 -19.70
N ASP A 300 11.43 -0.77 -19.13
CA ASP A 300 11.19 0.52 -18.47
C ASP A 300 10.62 1.58 -19.42
N HIS A 301 10.84 1.45 -20.73
CA HIS A 301 10.30 2.38 -21.75
C HIS A 301 8.83 2.16 -22.08
N GLU A 302 8.26 1.01 -21.70
CA GLU A 302 6.85 0.63 -21.88
C GLU A 302 6.10 0.63 -20.54
N THR A 303 6.80 0.99 -19.47
CA THR A 303 6.27 1.12 -18.12
C THR A 303 6.07 2.61 -17.83
N PHE A 304 4.92 2.96 -17.27
CA PHE A 304 4.58 4.33 -16.91
C PHE A 304 4.02 4.36 -15.50
N GLN A 305 4.48 5.28 -14.67
CA GLN A 305 3.90 5.50 -13.35
C GLN A 305 2.67 6.39 -13.49
N LEU A 306 1.54 5.91 -12.98
CA LEU A 306 0.26 6.61 -13.01
C LEU A 306 0.11 7.42 -11.73
N GLU A 307 0.05 8.74 -11.87
CA GLU A 307 -0.09 9.66 -10.74
C GLU A 307 -1.44 10.36 -10.79
N PHE A 308 -2.26 10.13 -9.77
CA PHE A 308 -3.60 10.67 -9.71
C PHE A 308 -3.60 12.11 -9.20
N ASP A 309 -4.30 12.98 -9.93
CA ASP A 309 -4.60 14.33 -9.47
C ASP A 309 -5.96 14.38 -8.78
N ALA A 310 -5.96 14.56 -7.46
CA ALA A 310 -7.19 14.57 -6.67
C ALA A 310 -8.14 15.73 -7.01
N SER A 311 -7.63 16.82 -7.60
CA SER A 311 -8.43 18.00 -7.93
C SER A 311 -9.29 17.77 -9.18
N THR A 312 -8.69 17.20 -10.22
CA THR A 312 -9.35 16.96 -11.52
C THR A 312 -9.85 15.53 -11.68
N LYS A 313 -9.46 14.62 -10.78
CA LYS A 313 -9.72 13.17 -10.86
C LYS A 313 -9.15 12.51 -12.12
N ARG A 314 -8.03 13.06 -12.62
CA ARG A 314 -7.32 12.61 -13.84
C ARG A 314 -5.93 12.10 -13.51
N TRP A 315 -5.27 11.53 -14.50
CA TRP A 315 -3.99 10.86 -14.33
C TRP A 315 -2.90 11.54 -15.14
N TYR A 316 -1.73 11.65 -14.52
CA TYR A 316 -0.47 11.86 -15.21
C TYR A 316 0.17 10.50 -15.52
N LEU A 317 0.80 10.38 -16.68
CA LEU A 317 1.63 9.22 -17.03
C LEU A 317 3.09 9.68 -17.05
N ARG A 318 3.84 9.27 -16.03
CA ARG A 318 5.27 9.60 -15.87
C ARG A 318 6.13 8.46 -16.40
N THR A 319 7.25 8.78 -17.04
CA THR A 319 8.24 7.81 -17.54
C THR A 319 9.37 7.60 -16.53
N MET A 320 10.23 6.59 -16.74
CA MET A 320 11.41 6.34 -15.89
C MET A 320 12.37 7.55 -15.89
N GLN A 321 12.39 8.34 -16.96
CA GLN A 321 13.24 9.54 -17.10
C GLN A 321 12.60 10.79 -16.47
N ASP A 322 11.55 10.63 -15.67
CA ASP A 322 10.84 11.72 -14.99
C ASP A 322 10.18 12.72 -15.96
N LYS A 323 9.76 12.22 -17.13
CA LYS A 323 8.97 12.99 -18.11
C LYS A 323 7.52 12.60 -18.04
N TYR A 324 6.63 13.53 -18.36
CA TYR A 324 5.20 13.27 -18.44
C TYR A 324 4.75 13.20 -19.89
N TRP A 325 3.77 12.32 -20.15
CA TRP A 325 3.01 12.39 -21.39
C TRP A 325 2.32 13.76 -21.49
N THR A 326 2.36 14.38 -22.66
CA THR A 326 1.80 15.70 -22.94
C THR A 326 1.08 15.70 -24.28
N LEU A 327 -0.08 16.34 -24.30
CA LEU A 327 -0.80 16.70 -25.51
C LEU A 327 -0.12 17.91 -26.17
N GLU A 328 0.32 17.72 -27.42
CA GLU A 328 0.93 18.76 -28.23
C GLU A 328 -0.07 19.48 -29.15
N THR A 329 0.31 20.64 -29.68
CA THR A 329 -0.58 21.51 -30.51
C THR A 329 -1.17 20.78 -31.72
N GLY A 330 -0.44 19.84 -32.33
CA GLY A 330 -0.92 19.01 -33.45
C GLY A 330 -1.77 17.81 -33.05
N GLY A 331 -2.11 17.67 -31.77
CA GLY A 331 -2.82 16.53 -31.20
C GLY A 331 -1.93 15.31 -30.93
N GLY A 332 -0.64 15.34 -31.27
CA GLY A 332 0.29 14.27 -30.96
C GLY A 332 0.56 14.14 -29.47
N ILE A 333 0.89 12.93 -29.02
CA ILE A 333 1.28 12.68 -27.62
C ILE A 333 2.78 12.47 -27.54
N GLN A 334 3.43 13.25 -26.68
CA GLN A 334 4.88 13.18 -26.45
C GLN A 334 5.18 12.96 -24.97
N ALA A 335 6.33 12.37 -24.65
CA ALA A 335 6.86 12.23 -23.30
C ALA A 335 7.99 13.24 -23.07
N SER A 336 7.70 14.53 -23.27
CA SER A 336 8.66 15.63 -23.17
C SER A 336 8.43 16.52 -21.95
N GLY A 337 7.29 16.39 -21.26
CA GLY A 337 6.90 17.27 -20.17
C GLY A 337 7.80 17.16 -18.93
N ASP A 338 8.51 18.23 -18.58
CA ASP A 338 9.33 18.32 -17.36
C ASP A 338 8.52 18.57 -16.08
N LYS A 339 7.27 19.02 -16.23
CA LYS A 339 6.40 19.42 -15.12
C LYS A 339 4.97 18.99 -15.41
N ARG A 340 4.22 18.81 -14.34
CA ARG A 340 2.77 18.65 -14.40
C ARG A 340 2.14 19.86 -15.06
N SER A 341 1.25 19.63 -16.01
CA SER A 341 0.47 20.64 -16.71
C SER A 341 -0.92 20.12 -17.05
N SER A 342 -1.84 20.99 -17.46
CA SER A 342 -3.17 20.58 -17.92
C SER A 342 -3.10 19.67 -19.15
N ASN A 343 -2.11 19.86 -20.03
CA ASN A 343 -1.90 19.02 -21.22
C ASN A 343 -1.32 17.64 -20.89
N ALA A 344 -0.83 17.44 -19.65
CA ALA A 344 -0.33 16.15 -19.19
C ALA A 344 -1.40 15.31 -18.47
N LEU A 345 -2.62 15.81 -18.37
CA LEU A 345 -3.73 15.12 -17.70
C LEU A 345 -4.57 14.32 -18.70
N PHE A 346 -4.81 13.06 -18.35
CA PHE A 346 -5.62 12.14 -19.12
C PHE A 346 -6.70 11.50 -18.24
N ASP A 347 -7.93 11.38 -18.75
CA ASP A 347 -8.94 10.51 -18.14
C ASP A 347 -8.70 9.07 -18.60
N LEU A 348 -8.80 8.11 -17.69
CA LEU A 348 -8.90 6.69 -18.01
C LEU A 348 -10.37 6.29 -18.11
N VAL A 349 -10.84 6.06 -19.33
CA VAL A 349 -12.23 5.71 -19.63
C VAL A 349 -12.29 4.22 -19.95
N TRP A 350 -12.56 3.43 -18.91
CA TRP A 350 -12.70 1.98 -19.00
C TRP A 350 -13.96 1.57 -19.77
N GLN A 351 -13.79 0.57 -20.62
CA GLN A 351 -14.81 0.00 -21.47
C GLN A 351 -15.33 -1.31 -20.87
N GLY A 352 -16.54 -1.71 -21.26
CA GLY A 352 -17.15 -2.96 -20.78
C GLY A 352 -16.44 -4.25 -21.21
N ASP A 353 -15.47 -4.18 -22.13
CA ASP A 353 -14.72 -5.32 -22.67
C ASP A 353 -13.31 -5.46 -22.06
N GLY A 354 -13.00 -4.73 -20.98
CA GLY A 354 -11.70 -4.75 -20.33
C GLY A 354 -10.66 -3.81 -20.96
N SER A 355 -10.98 -3.18 -22.09
CA SER A 355 -10.14 -2.12 -22.65
C SER A 355 -10.33 -0.79 -21.91
N VAL A 356 -9.35 0.10 -22.06
CA VAL A 356 -9.34 1.46 -21.54
C VAL A 356 -9.02 2.42 -22.68
N CYS A 357 -9.72 3.55 -22.70
CA CYS A 357 -9.45 4.66 -23.60
C CYS A 357 -8.87 5.83 -22.81
N PHE A 358 -7.94 6.56 -23.39
CA PHE A 358 -7.44 7.80 -22.80
C PHE A 358 -8.17 8.99 -23.42
N ARG A 359 -8.70 9.89 -22.59
CA ARG A 359 -9.21 11.18 -23.05
C ARG A 359 -8.26 12.29 -22.63
N ALA A 360 -7.75 13.06 -23.59
CA ALA A 360 -6.83 14.15 -23.34
C ALA A 360 -7.56 15.45 -22.96
N ASN A 361 -6.79 16.48 -22.62
CA ASN A 361 -7.32 17.78 -22.19
C ASN A 361 -8.08 18.56 -23.29
N ASN A 362 -7.91 18.21 -24.56
CA ASN A 362 -8.72 18.75 -25.67
C ASN A 362 -10.09 18.05 -25.80
N GLY A 363 -10.43 17.14 -24.88
CA GLY A 363 -11.69 16.39 -24.88
C GLY A 363 -11.71 15.17 -25.82
N LYS A 364 -10.65 14.95 -26.61
CA LYS A 364 -10.58 13.88 -27.59
C LYS A 364 -9.91 12.62 -27.04
N PHE A 365 -10.28 11.48 -27.60
CA PHE A 365 -9.64 10.19 -27.32
C PHE A 365 -8.32 10.02 -28.07
N LEU A 366 -7.37 9.35 -27.44
CA LEU A 366 -6.09 8.99 -28.05
C LEU A 366 -6.27 7.81 -29.00
N ALA A 367 -6.16 8.06 -30.30
CA ALA A 367 -6.12 7.03 -31.32
C ALA A 367 -4.67 6.63 -31.66
N THR A 368 -4.44 5.34 -31.81
CA THR A 368 -3.19 4.80 -32.37
C THR A 368 -3.27 4.85 -33.89
N LYS A 369 -2.29 5.48 -34.56
CA LYS A 369 -2.16 5.45 -36.02
C LYS A 369 -1.55 4.13 -36.50
N ARG A 370 -1.68 3.83 -37.80
CA ARG A 370 -1.01 2.66 -38.41
C ARG A 370 0.52 2.67 -38.23
N SER A 371 1.12 3.85 -38.10
CA SER A 371 2.53 4.03 -37.79
C SER A 371 2.90 3.77 -36.32
N GLY A 372 1.91 3.53 -35.46
CA GLY A 372 2.09 3.34 -34.01
C GLY A 372 1.96 4.63 -33.20
N HIS A 373 2.10 5.82 -33.79
CA HIS A 373 2.00 7.08 -33.03
C HIS A 373 0.62 7.32 -32.43
N LEU A 374 0.58 7.85 -31.21
CA LEU A 374 -0.64 8.20 -30.49
C LEU A 374 -1.03 9.67 -30.74
N TYR A 375 -2.30 9.91 -31.05
CA TYR A 375 -2.87 11.24 -31.28
C TYR A 375 -4.22 11.40 -30.60
N ALA A 376 -4.43 12.50 -29.86
CA ALA A 376 -5.73 12.88 -29.31
C ALA A 376 -6.59 13.59 -30.37
N ASN A 377 -7.12 12.84 -31.32
CA ASN A 377 -7.88 13.38 -32.46
C ASN A 377 -9.25 12.72 -32.67
N SER A 378 -9.61 11.70 -31.89
CA SER A 378 -10.88 10.99 -32.06
C SER A 378 -11.97 11.55 -31.13
N ASP A 379 -13.15 11.79 -31.68
CA ASP A 379 -14.32 12.27 -30.92
C ASP A 379 -15.22 11.10 -30.43
N SER A 380 -14.98 9.88 -30.93
CA SER A 380 -15.71 8.66 -30.56
C SER A 380 -14.78 7.49 -30.26
N VAL A 381 -15.18 6.58 -29.38
CA VAL A 381 -14.41 5.37 -29.10
C VAL A 381 -14.58 4.37 -30.25
N ASP A 382 -13.47 4.03 -30.88
CA ASP A 382 -13.34 2.92 -31.81
C ASP A 382 -12.15 2.01 -31.42
N ASP A 383 -11.90 0.95 -32.18
CA ASP A 383 -10.80 0.02 -31.90
C ASP A 383 -9.40 0.68 -31.96
N THR A 384 -9.24 1.82 -32.64
CA THR A 384 -7.96 2.54 -32.66
C THR A 384 -7.70 3.31 -31.35
N CYS A 385 -8.77 3.59 -30.60
CA CYS A 385 -8.72 4.30 -29.31
C CYS A 385 -8.60 3.38 -28.10
N LYS A 386 -8.70 2.06 -28.30
CA LYS A 386 -8.68 1.07 -27.23
C LYS A 386 -7.27 0.60 -26.91
N TYR A 387 -6.99 0.52 -25.62
CA TYR A 387 -5.77 -0.06 -25.07
C TYR A 387 -6.14 -1.08 -24.01
N TYR A 388 -5.28 -2.04 -23.74
CA TYR A 388 -5.46 -2.96 -22.61
C TYR A 388 -4.37 -2.73 -21.57
N PHE A 389 -4.76 -2.77 -20.31
CA PHE A 389 -3.96 -2.37 -19.17
C PHE A 389 -3.29 -3.57 -18.49
N TYR A 390 -2.02 -3.41 -18.14
CA TYR A 390 -1.31 -4.31 -17.23
C TYR A 390 -0.74 -3.51 -16.07
N LEU A 391 -0.99 -3.96 -14.83
CA LEU A 391 -0.33 -3.44 -13.64
C LEU A 391 1.01 -4.17 -13.46
N ILE A 392 2.11 -3.49 -13.73
CA ILE A 392 3.45 -4.08 -13.86
C ILE A 392 4.11 -4.29 -12.50
N ASN A 393 4.07 -3.29 -11.62
CA ASN A 393 4.71 -3.37 -10.32
C ASN A 393 3.86 -4.12 -9.27
N ARG A 394 3.10 -5.14 -9.70
CA ARG A 394 2.31 -6.06 -8.86
C ARG A 394 2.38 -7.50 -9.40
N PRO A 395 3.58 -8.11 -9.52
CA PRO A 395 3.67 -9.54 -9.86
C PRO A 395 3.07 -10.43 -8.77
N ILE A 396 3.07 -9.91 -7.54
CA ILE A 396 2.31 -10.42 -6.40
C ILE A 396 1.38 -9.31 -5.93
N LEU A 397 0.12 -9.65 -5.79
CA LEU A 397 -0.94 -8.77 -5.36
C LEU A 397 -1.40 -9.16 -3.95
N VAL A 398 -1.61 -8.15 -3.11
CA VAL A 398 -2.29 -8.29 -1.83
C VAL A 398 -3.56 -7.46 -1.86
N LEU A 399 -4.71 -8.07 -1.64
CA LEU A 399 -6.00 -7.38 -1.72
C LEU A 399 -6.59 -7.13 -0.33
N LYS A 400 -7.13 -5.93 -0.14
CA LYS A 400 -7.84 -5.55 1.08
C LYS A 400 -9.10 -4.75 0.76
N CYS A 401 -10.15 -4.98 1.54
CA CYS A 401 -11.34 -4.15 1.55
C CYS A 401 -11.66 -3.68 2.98
N GLU A 402 -12.79 -3.00 3.17
CA GLU A 402 -13.18 -2.47 4.48
C GLU A 402 -13.38 -3.57 5.55
N GLN A 403 -13.63 -4.81 5.13
CA GLN A 403 -13.85 -5.93 6.03
C GLN A 403 -12.56 -6.61 6.50
N GLY A 404 -11.46 -6.48 5.74
CA GLY A 404 -10.17 -7.12 5.99
C GLY A 404 -9.44 -7.46 4.69
N PHE A 405 -8.41 -8.29 4.81
CA PHE A 405 -7.66 -8.82 3.68
C PHE A 405 -8.41 -9.96 2.99
N VAL A 406 -8.10 -10.16 1.71
CA VAL A 406 -8.41 -11.39 0.98
C VAL A 406 -7.41 -12.47 1.41
N GLY A 407 -7.93 -13.63 1.81
CA GLY A 407 -7.13 -14.80 2.15
C GLY A 407 -8.00 -16.04 2.32
N TYR A 408 -7.37 -17.18 2.58
CA TYR A 408 -8.12 -18.42 2.72
C TYR A 408 -9.06 -18.39 3.94
N LYS A 409 -10.25 -18.97 3.74
CA LYS A 409 -11.19 -19.24 4.82
C LYS A 409 -10.54 -20.13 5.87
N ALA A 410 -10.81 -19.86 7.15
CA ALA A 410 -10.29 -20.68 8.25
C ALA A 410 -10.64 -22.17 8.06
N GLY A 411 -9.62 -23.04 8.08
CA GLY A 411 -9.77 -24.48 7.87
C GLY A 411 -9.92 -24.90 6.40
N SER A 412 -9.81 -23.99 5.43
CA SER A 412 -9.76 -24.28 4.00
C SER A 412 -8.43 -23.80 3.42
N ASN A 413 -7.92 -24.51 2.41
CA ASN A 413 -6.79 -24.10 1.58
C ASN A 413 -7.23 -23.79 0.13
N VAL A 414 -8.53 -23.67 -0.11
CA VAL A 414 -9.11 -23.48 -1.44
C VAL A 414 -9.99 -22.25 -1.49
N ARG A 415 -10.91 -22.11 -0.52
CA ARG A 415 -11.91 -21.04 -0.53
C ARG A 415 -11.31 -19.73 -0.02
N LEU A 416 -11.51 -18.64 -0.75
CA LEU A 416 -11.13 -17.30 -0.32
C LEU A 416 -12.29 -16.55 0.35
N GLU A 417 -11.94 -15.71 1.33
CA GLU A 417 -12.80 -14.75 2.02
C GLU A 417 -12.07 -13.40 2.11
N CYS A 418 -12.80 -12.30 2.28
CA CYS A 418 -12.26 -10.94 2.30
C CYS A 418 -12.39 -10.22 3.66
N ASN A 419 -12.46 -10.97 4.75
CA ASN A 419 -12.52 -10.46 6.13
C ASN A 419 -11.34 -10.95 6.98
N ARG A 420 -10.24 -11.37 6.33
CA ARG A 420 -9.11 -11.99 7.01
C ARG A 420 -8.23 -10.94 7.68
N ALA A 421 -7.59 -11.33 8.78
CA ALA A 421 -6.61 -10.50 9.48
C ALA A 421 -5.24 -10.54 8.81
N THR A 422 -4.91 -11.68 8.20
CA THR A 422 -3.73 -11.91 7.36
C THR A 422 -4.16 -11.96 5.90
N TYR A 423 -3.25 -11.61 5.00
CA TYR A 423 -3.49 -11.70 3.58
C TYR A 423 -2.96 -13.02 2.99
N GLU A 424 -3.51 -13.38 1.84
CA GLU A 424 -2.86 -14.30 0.91
C GLU A 424 -2.13 -13.52 -0.19
N THR A 425 -1.00 -14.04 -0.62
CA THR A 425 -0.26 -13.49 -1.76
C THR A 425 -0.77 -14.10 -3.05
N ILE A 426 -1.14 -13.24 -4.00
CA ILE A 426 -1.77 -13.65 -5.26
C ILE A 426 -0.75 -13.41 -6.36
N GLN A 427 -0.25 -14.47 -6.98
CA GLN A 427 0.59 -14.33 -8.16
C GLN A 427 -0.26 -13.88 -9.34
N VAL A 428 0.23 -12.85 -10.05
CA VAL A 428 -0.43 -12.28 -11.23
C VAL A 428 0.35 -12.71 -12.47
N GLU A 429 -0.25 -13.60 -13.26
CA GLU A 429 0.30 -14.01 -14.55
C GLU A 429 -0.38 -13.21 -15.67
N ARG A 430 0.39 -12.67 -16.60
CA ARG A 430 -0.14 -11.88 -17.74
C ARG A 430 -0.67 -12.82 -18.82
N GLY A 431 -1.89 -12.59 -19.28
CA GLY A 431 -2.46 -13.18 -20.47
C GLY A 431 -2.56 -12.17 -21.62
N ASP A 432 -3.30 -12.53 -22.68
CA ASP A 432 -3.46 -11.69 -23.86
C ASP A 432 -4.39 -10.48 -23.58
N LYS A 433 -4.10 -9.34 -24.24
CA LYS A 433 -4.99 -8.16 -24.27
C LYS A 433 -5.49 -7.72 -22.88
N GLY A 434 -4.57 -7.51 -21.94
CA GLY A 434 -4.85 -7.04 -20.58
C GLY A 434 -5.51 -8.05 -19.65
N VAL A 435 -5.77 -9.27 -20.12
CA VAL A 435 -6.21 -10.37 -19.24
C VAL A 435 -5.06 -10.72 -18.30
N VAL A 436 -5.39 -11.00 -17.05
CA VAL A 436 -4.49 -11.57 -16.06
C VAL A 436 -5.11 -12.84 -15.47
N TYR A 437 -4.24 -13.72 -14.99
CA TYR A 437 -4.61 -14.93 -14.29
C TYR A 437 -4.08 -14.85 -12.86
N PHE A 438 -4.96 -15.08 -11.90
CA PHE A 438 -4.60 -15.08 -10.49
C PHE A 438 -4.32 -16.49 -10.02
N LYS A 439 -3.20 -16.68 -9.32
CA LYS A 439 -2.73 -17.97 -8.85
C LYS A 439 -2.33 -17.88 -7.38
N GLY A 440 -2.78 -18.85 -6.57
CA GLY A 440 -2.37 -18.95 -5.18
C GLY A 440 -0.90 -19.36 -5.10
N THR A 441 -0.09 -18.59 -4.39
CA THR A 441 1.34 -18.91 -4.26
C THR A 441 1.58 -20.17 -3.43
N GLN A 442 0.67 -20.48 -2.50
CA GLN A 442 0.75 -21.67 -1.66
C GLN A 442 0.32 -22.96 -2.37
N THR A 443 -0.77 -22.89 -3.14
CA THR A 443 -1.34 -24.06 -3.82
C THR A 443 -0.77 -24.29 -5.23
N GLY A 444 -0.25 -23.23 -5.85
CA GLY A 444 0.14 -23.23 -7.26
C GLY A 444 -1.06 -23.39 -8.21
N LYS A 445 -2.30 -23.23 -7.73
CA LYS A 445 -3.53 -23.37 -8.51
C LYS A 445 -4.11 -22.00 -8.86
N TYR A 446 -4.87 -21.95 -9.95
CA TYR A 446 -5.54 -20.75 -10.42
C TYR A 446 -6.83 -20.48 -9.65
N TRP A 447 -7.16 -19.19 -9.57
CA TRP A 447 -8.47 -18.73 -9.16
C TRP A 447 -9.53 -19.20 -10.15
N HIS A 448 -10.68 -19.59 -9.61
CA HIS A 448 -11.87 -19.93 -10.36
C HIS A 448 -13.12 -19.44 -9.64
N VAL A 449 -14.10 -18.97 -10.39
CA VAL A 449 -15.44 -18.65 -9.89
C VAL A 449 -16.30 -19.92 -9.90
N ASP A 450 -16.67 -20.41 -8.73
CA ASP A 450 -17.53 -21.60 -8.61
C ASP A 450 -18.98 -21.34 -9.05
N GLY A 451 -19.79 -22.40 -9.11
CA GLY A 451 -21.20 -22.31 -9.53
C GLY A 451 -22.11 -21.48 -8.61
N GLU A 452 -21.68 -21.18 -7.39
CA GLU A 452 -22.37 -20.28 -6.45
C GLU A 452 -21.82 -18.84 -6.53
N GLY A 453 -20.88 -18.60 -7.44
CA GLY A 453 -20.24 -17.31 -7.67
C GLY A 453 -19.10 -17.01 -6.70
N GLY A 454 -18.64 -17.93 -5.88
CA GLY A 454 -17.52 -17.66 -4.98
C GLY A 454 -16.15 -18.03 -5.54
N ILE A 455 -15.10 -17.49 -4.92
CA ILE A 455 -13.73 -17.61 -5.47
C ILE A 455 -12.95 -18.72 -4.76
N ASN A 456 -12.51 -19.71 -5.55
CA ASN A 456 -11.70 -20.85 -5.12
C ASN A 456 -10.33 -20.84 -5.80
N VAL A 457 -9.33 -21.43 -5.14
CA VAL A 457 -7.95 -21.55 -5.63
C VAL A 457 -7.57 -23.03 -5.81
N GLU A 458 -8.23 -23.70 -6.74
CA GLU A 458 -8.06 -25.14 -6.99
C GLU A 458 -7.93 -25.52 -8.46
N SER A 459 -8.13 -24.56 -9.37
CA SER A 459 -8.18 -24.84 -10.81
C SER A 459 -6.78 -25.05 -11.41
N ASP A 460 -6.65 -26.05 -12.27
CA ASP A 460 -5.48 -26.23 -13.14
C ASP A 460 -5.54 -25.38 -14.40
N THR A 461 -6.74 -24.95 -14.80
CA THR A 461 -6.95 -24.09 -15.96
C THR A 461 -7.12 -22.63 -15.53
N PRO A 462 -6.40 -21.68 -16.15
CA PRO A 462 -6.47 -20.29 -15.77
C PRO A 462 -7.80 -19.66 -16.19
N GLU A 463 -8.52 -19.06 -15.25
CA GLU A 463 -9.66 -18.18 -15.52
C GLU A 463 -9.18 -16.74 -15.60
N GLY A 464 -9.55 -16.03 -16.68
CA GLY A 464 -9.07 -14.69 -16.96
C GLY A 464 -9.82 -13.59 -16.20
N PHE A 465 -9.10 -12.58 -15.77
CA PHE A 465 -9.62 -11.37 -15.14
C PHE A 465 -9.06 -10.11 -15.79
N PHE A 466 -9.78 -9.00 -15.72
CA PHE A 466 -9.27 -7.66 -15.98
C PHE A 466 -9.05 -6.92 -14.67
N ILE A 467 -7.93 -6.21 -14.59
CA ILE A 467 -7.65 -5.24 -13.52
C ILE A 467 -8.02 -3.86 -14.04
N GLU A 468 -8.97 -3.21 -13.38
CA GLU A 468 -9.37 -1.85 -13.70
C GLU A 468 -8.91 -0.88 -12.61
N LEU A 469 -7.92 -0.05 -12.93
CA LEU A 469 -7.47 1.03 -12.06
C LEU A 469 -8.48 2.18 -12.07
N ARG A 470 -9.37 2.19 -11.06
CA ARG A 470 -10.46 3.18 -10.92
C ARG A 470 -10.08 4.30 -9.95
N GLU A 471 -9.25 4.01 -8.96
CA GLU A 471 -8.79 4.97 -7.94
C GLU A 471 -7.25 4.87 -7.81
N PRO A 472 -6.56 5.91 -7.30
CA PRO A 472 -5.09 5.94 -7.17
C PRO A 472 -4.49 4.72 -6.51
N THR A 473 -5.24 4.13 -5.59
CA THR A 473 -4.78 3.05 -4.75
C THR A 473 -5.81 1.92 -4.67
N ARG A 474 -6.85 1.93 -5.52
CA ARG A 474 -7.82 0.84 -5.56
C ARG A 474 -8.15 0.38 -6.96
N ILE A 475 -8.26 -0.93 -7.11
CA ILE A 475 -8.62 -1.61 -8.35
C ILE A 475 -9.98 -2.29 -8.23
N CYS A 476 -10.68 -2.38 -9.36
CA CYS A 476 -11.77 -3.33 -9.53
C CYS A 476 -11.24 -4.55 -10.29
N LEU A 477 -11.73 -5.74 -9.93
CA LEU A 477 -11.39 -6.99 -10.58
C LEU A 477 -12.63 -7.50 -11.30
N LYS A 478 -12.52 -7.74 -12.61
CA LYS A 478 -13.64 -8.18 -13.44
C LYS A 478 -13.31 -9.51 -14.11
N VAL A 479 -14.26 -10.44 -14.15
CA VAL A 479 -14.08 -11.68 -14.91
C VAL A 479 -14.03 -11.36 -16.41
N ALA A 480 -13.03 -11.89 -17.11
CA ALA A 480 -12.78 -11.56 -18.52
C ALA A 480 -13.73 -12.28 -19.50
N ALA A 481 -14.42 -13.33 -19.05
CA ALA A 481 -15.42 -14.02 -19.86
C ALA A 481 -16.55 -13.06 -20.30
N PRO A 482 -17.17 -13.27 -21.47
CA PRO A 482 -18.29 -12.45 -21.94
C PRO A 482 -19.41 -12.36 -20.90
N GLY A 483 -19.82 -11.13 -20.57
CA GLY A 483 -20.81 -10.90 -19.51
C GLY A 483 -20.27 -11.17 -18.10
N GLY A 484 -18.95 -11.18 -17.88
CA GLY A 484 -18.35 -11.32 -16.57
C GLY A 484 -18.72 -10.18 -15.61
N GLY A 485 -18.98 -10.51 -14.35
CA GLY A 485 -19.22 -9.56 -13.27
C GLY A 485 -17.92 -9.10 -12.58
N TYR A 486 -18.06 -8.17 -11.64
CA TYR A 486 -16.97 -7.69 -10.79
C TYR A 486 -16.88 -8.46 -9.49
N LEU A 487 -15.67 -8.75 -9.03
CA LEU A 487 -15.45 -9.35 -7.72
C LEU A 487 -15.82 -8.37 -6.61
N SER A 488 -16.61 -8.86 -5.66
CA SER A 488 -17.30 -8.06 -4.67
C SER A 488 -17.26 -8.70 -3.28
N ALA A 489 -17.09 -7.86 -2.27
CA ALA A 489 -17.20 -8.22 -0.87
C ALA A 489 -18.68 -8.29 -0.45
N GLY A 490 -19.16 -9.50 -0.17
CA GLY A 490 -20.48 -9.77 0.37
C GLY A 490 -20.55 -9.65 1.89
N LYS A 491 -21.71 -10.01 2.45
CA LYS A 491 -21.91 -10.07 3.90
C LYS A 491 -20.96 -11.09 4.53
N ASN A 492 -20.53 -10.83 5.75
CA ASN A 492 -19.67 -11.71 6.55
C ASN A 492 -18.35 -12.10 5.86
N GLY A 493 -17.80 -11.23 5.00
CA GLY A 493 -16.53 -11.49 4.30
C GLY A 493 -16.61 -12.42 3.11
N ALA A 494 -17.80 -12.72 2.60
CA ALA A 494 -17.93 -13.53 1.38
C ALA A 494 -17.20 -12.84 0.21
N PHE A 495 -16.23 -13.52 -0.40
CA PHE A 495 -15.56 -13.06 -1.60
C PHE A 495 -16.16 -13.76 -2.81
N ARG A 496 -16.86 -13.00 -3.67
CA ARG A 496 -17.73 -13.57 -4.71
C ARG A 496 -17.85 -12.67 -5.93
N LEU A 497 -18.36 -13.22 -7.01
CA LEU A 497 -18.80 -12.53 -8.20
C LEU A 497 -20.05 -11.69 -7.86
N GLY A 498 -19.95 -10.42 -8.17
CA GLY A 498 -21.03 -9.43 -8.08
C GLY A 498 -21.68 -9.17 -9.43
N ASP A 499 -22.26 -7.99 -9.57
CA ASP A 499 -22.92 -7.56 -10.80
C ASP A 499 -21.93 -7.01 -11.85
N HIS A 500 -22.47 -6.46 -12.94
CA HIS A 500 -21.72 -5.89 -14.06
C HIS A 500 -21.50 -4.38 -13.95
N ASP A 501 -21.94 -3.74 -12.86
CA ASP A 501 -21.77 -2.30 -12.65
C ASP A 501 -20.59 -2.03 -11.73
N TYR A 502 -19.59 -1.32 -12.26
CA TYR A 502 -18.40 -0.95 -11.50
C TYR A 502 -18.75 -0.07 -10.29
N ALA A 503 -19.87 0.66 -10.31
CA ALA A 503 -20.33 1.47 -9.20
C ALA A 503 -20.60 0.62 -7.95
N ASN A 504 -21.12 -0.60 -8.14
CA ASN A 504 -21.43 -1.56 -7.08
C ASN A 504 -20.25 -2.48 -6.75
N ALA A 505 -19.27 -2.59 -7.66
CA ALA A 505 -18.06 -3.37 -7.43
C ALA A 505 -17.31 -2.94 -6.17
N THR A 506 -16.66 -3.89 -5.52
CA THR A 506 -15.72 -3.58 -4.44
C THR A 506 -14.44 -3.00 -5.03
N LYS A 507 -14.03 -1.85 -4.49
CA LYS A 507 -12.75 -1.22 -4.83
C LYS A 507 -11.70 -1.78 -3.87
N TRP A 508 -10.82 -2.63 -4.37
CA TRP A 508 -9.83 -3.34 -3.59
C TRP A 508 -8.56 -2.50 -3.44
N GLU A 509 -8.17 -2.23 -2.21
CA GLU A 509 -6.86 -1.67 -1.88
C GLU A 509 -5.79 -2.72 -2.17
N TYR A 510 -4.72 -2.30 -2.86
CA TYR A 510 -3.61 -3.11 -3.33
C TYR A 510 -2.24 -2.46 -3.06
#